data_AF-A0A1Q6SZJ3-F1
#
_entry.id   AF-A0A1Q6SZJ3-F1
#
_cell.length_a   1.000
_cell.length_b   1.000
_cell.length_c   1.000
_cell.angle_alpha   90.00
_cell.angle_beta   90.00
_cell.angle_gamma   90.00
#
_symmetry.space_group_name_H-M   'P 1'
#
loop_
_entity.id
_entity.type
_entity.pdbx_description
1 polymer ?
#
loop_
_entity_poly.entity_id
_entity_poly.type
_entity_poly.pdbx_seq_one_letter_code
_entity_poly.pdbx_strand_id
1 'polypeptide(L)'
;MFSAYIKIMSYYKTKTIMNEKMFARSHRAAEIIYNALAVKSNCFVKANKPVRADFVIAIDDDPTSALWASWMYHKIRAEYGYRPAVLCVGGKGLLSRHTHDKSEAELLRDVCIRLGVSPQSIGLAPLGTNTGANVQAVKKIIPAGQTAIWCITKRQSLRTERTVAQQAPEIISRYFVIEEKLDEAAKLMNGKGLAQMEMMFHEIAGTLERCERYAGTFQKPIDGLIEITPEIREADAFLRRHYRLKLMNKTVRFCGREFSVPVKNLKSVCQLANLLREVKKNRCRMKDALTWEIRNMADLLLRQKLVTSEEREAMDA
;
A
#
# COMPACT_ATOMS: atom_id res chain seq x y z
N MET A 1 -2.78 23.60 14.98
CA MET A 1 -2.94 22.28 14.33
C MET A 1 -2.41 22.24 12.90
N PHE A 2 -2.81 23.13 11.98
CA PHE A 2 -2.25 23.24 10.61
C PHE A 2 -0.72 23.49 10.58
N SER A 3 -0.21 24.24 11.55
CA SER A 3 1.22 24.57 11.71
C SER A 3 2.13 23.35 11.98
N ALA A 4 1.63 22.29 12.63
CA ALA A 4 2.42 21.08 12.89
C ALA A 4 2.57 20.21 11.63
N TYR A 5 1.50 20.07 10.84
CA TYR A 5 1.52 19.41 9.53
C TYR A 5 2.43 20.15 8.54
N ILE A 6 2.35 21.49 8.50
CA ILE A 6 3.23 22.32 7.68
C ILE A 6 4.70 22.23 8.15
N LYS A 7 4.98 22.19 9.46
CA LYS A 7 6.35 22.01 9.98
C LYS A 7 6.93 20.63 9.66
N ILE A 8 6.10 19.59 9.71
CA ILE A 8 6.49 18.22 9.34
C ILE A 8 6.78 18.16 7.83
N MET A 9 5.89 18.68 6.97
CA MET A 9 6.09 18.76 5.51
C MET A 9 7.26 19.67 5.10
N SER A 10 7.47 20.77 5.80
CA SER A 10 8.60 21.71 5.60
C SER A 10 9.96 21.07 5.96
N TYR A 11 10.01 20.23 7.00
CA TYR A 11 11.23 19.52 7.38
C TYR A 11 11.66 18.46 6.34
N TYR A 12 10.74 17.93 5.53
CA TYR A 12 11.05 17.00 4.43
C TYR A 12 11.66 17.66 3.18
N LYS A 13 11.69 19.00 3.12
CA LYS A 13 12.30 19.75 2.00
C LYS A 13 13.81 19.98 2.12
N THR A 14 14.44 19.79 3.29
CA THR A 14 15.71 20.51 3.60
C THR A 14 16.99 19.66 3.69
N LYS A 15 17.05 18.47 3.09
CA LYS A 15 18.33 17.89 2.66
C LYS A 15 18.25 17.50 1.19
N THR A 16 18.50 18.48 0.34
CA THR A 16 18.50 18.40 -1.12
C THR A 16 19.48 17.34 -1.63
N ILE A 17 18.98 16.14 -1.93
CA ILE A 17 19.66 15.21 -2.86
C ILE A 17 19.33 15.63 -4.30
N MET A 18 18.14 16.20 -4.53
CA MET A 18 17.61 16.58 -5.83
C MET A 18 17.27 18.07 -5.89
N ASN A 19 17.60 18.73 -7.02
CA ASN A 19 17.20 20.12 -7.26
C ASN A 19 15.70 20.23 -7.60
N GLU A 20 15.13 21.43 -7.40
CA GLU A 20 13.68 21.67 -7.55
C GLU A 20 13.15 21.33 -8.95
N LYS A 21 13.91 21.67 -10.00
CA LYS A 21 13.52 21.37 -11.40
C LYS A 21 13.41 19.86 -11.64
N MET A 22 14.35 19.08 -11.13
CA MET A 22 14.34 17.62 -11.25
C MET A 22 13.22 17.01 -10.42
N PHE A 23 12.98 17.53 -9.20
CA PHE A 23 11.87 17.08 -8.36
C PHE A 23 10.52 17.32 -9.06
N ALA A 24 10.25 18.54 -9.54
CA ALA A 24 9.01 18.88 -10.21
C ALA A 24 8.75 18.02 -11.45
N ARG A 25 9.78 17.78 -12.27
CA ARG A 25 9.67 16.89 -13.44
C ARG A 25 9.40 15.44 -13.05
N SER A 26 10.04 14.95 -11.99
CA SER A 26 9.87 13.57 -11.50
C SER A 26 8.51 13.35 -10.87
N HIS A 27 8.05 14.34 -10.11
CA HIS A 27 6.71 14.35 -9.52
C HIS A 27 5.63 14.32 -10.60
N ARG A 28 5.70 15.19 -11.61
CA ARG A 28 4.76 15.20 -12.74
C ARG A 28 4.75 13.85 -13.49
N ALA A 29 5.91 13.30 -13.80
CA ALA A 29 6.00 11.99 -14.45
C ALA A 29 5.39 10.88 -13.58
N ALA A 30 5.63 10.90 -12.26
CA ALA A 30 5.05 9.94 -11.34
C ALA A 30 3.53 10.09 -11.22
N GLU A 31 3.00 11.31 -11.22
CA GLU A 31 1.56 11.58 -11.15
C GLU A 31 0.82 11.06 -12.39
N ILE A 32 1.38 11.25 -13.58
CA ILE A 32 0.85 10.68 -14.84
C ILE A 32 0.68 9.16 -14.70
N ILE A 33 1.74 8.46 -14.30
CA ILE A 33 1.73 7.00 -14.19
C ILE A 33 0.82 6.53 -13.05
N TYR A 34 0.88 7.19 -11.89
CA TYR A 34 0.12 6.83 -10.70
C TYR A 34 -1.39 6.95 -10.93
N ASN A 35 -1.83 7.95 -11.70
CA ASN A 35 -3.23 8.11 -12.06
C ASN A 35 -3.67 7.18 -13.19
N ALA A 36 -2.80 6.95 -14.18
CA ALA A 36 -3.12 6.08 -15.31
C ALA A 36 -3.14 4.59 -14.95
N LEU A 37 -2.19 4.13 -14.12
CA LEU A 37 -1.98 2.71 -13.80
C LEU A 37 -2.72 2.28 -12.54
N ALA A 38 -4.00 2.61 -12.47
CA ALA A 38 -4.90 2.19 -11.40
C ALA A 38 -6.16 1.54 -11.97
N VAL A 39 -6.64 0.48 -11.32
CA VAL A 39 -7.95 -0.08 -11.67
C VAL A 39 -9.06 0.75 -11.03
N LYS A 40 -10.26 0.68 -11.60
CA LYS A 40 -11.43 1.35 -11.02
C LYS A 40 -12.00 0.51 -9.87
N SER A 41 -12.49 1.20 -8.84
CA SER A 41 -13.33 0.58 -7.82
C SER A 41 -14.58 -0.03 -8.47
N ASN A 42 -14.86 -1.30 -8.16
CA ASN A 42 -16.01 -2.04 -8.72
C ASN A 42 -16.80 -2.81 -7.65
N CYS A 43 -16.61 -2.45 -6.38
CA CYS A 43 -17.25 -3.10 -5.24
C CYS A 43 -18.55 -2.42 -4.77
N PHE A 44 -19.12 -1.49 -5.54
CA PHE A 44 -20.38 -0.82 -5.22
C PHE A 44 -21.44 -1.09 -6.29
N VAL A 45 -22.64 -1.49 -5.86
CA VAL A 45 -23.78 -1.72 -6.78
C VAL A 45 -24.50 -0.43 -7.16
N LYS A 46 -24.43 0.57 -6.29
CA LYS A 46 -24.85 1.96 -6.50
C LYS A 46 -24.08 2.85 -5.53
N ALA A 47 -24.18 4.17 -5.67
CA ALA A 47 -23.51 5.11 -4.77
C ALA A 47 -23.67 4.68 -3.30
N ASN A 48 -22.54 4.48 -2.62
CA ASN A 48 -22.45 4.10 -1.21
C ASN A 48 -23.05 2.74 -0.79
N LYS A 49 -23.50 1.86 -1.69
CA LYS A 49 -23.96 0.50 -1.33
C LYS A 49 -22.93 -0.55 -1.78
N PRO A 50 -22.17 -1.17 -0.87
CA PRO A 50 -21.17 -2.17 -1.26
C PRO A 50 -21.85 -3.43 -1.79
N VAL A 51 -21.16 -4.22 -2.61
CA VAL A 51 -21.58 -5.59 -2.90
C VAL A 51 -21.61 -6.43 -1.62
N ARG A 52 -22.40 -7.50 -1.59
CA ARG A 52 -22.23 -8.52 -0.54
C ARG A 52 -20.86 -9.19 -0.74
N ALA A 53 -20.14 -9.40 0.35
CA ALA A 53 -18.82 -10.01 0.32
C ALA A 53 -18.63 -10.86 1.58
N ASP A 54 -18.04 -12.03 1.38
CA ASP A 54 -17.69 -12.95 2.48
C ASP A 54 -16.40 -12.48 3.16
N PHE A 55 -15.50 -11.88 2.37
CA PHE A 55 -14.21 -11.37 2.81
C PHE A 55 -13.96 -9.91 2.43
N VAL A 56 -13.25 -9.19 3.30
CA VAL A 56 -12.61 -7.91 3.03
C VAL A 56 -11.10 -8.09 3.23
N ILE A 57 -10.29 -7.72 2.25
CA ILE A 57 -8.85 -7.95 2.27
C ILE A 57 -8.12 -6.65 2.60
N ALA A 58 -7.32 -6.68 3.66
CA ALA A 58 -6.36 -5.64 4.00
C ALA A 58 -4.95 -6.09 3.56
N ILE A 59 -4.35 -5.38 2.63
CA ILE A 59 -3.04 -5.69 2.05
C ILE A 59 -2.30 -4.39 1.70
N ASP A 60 -1.23 -4.11 2.44
CA ASP A 60 -0.21 -3.13 2.05
C ASP A 60 1.01 -3.17 3.01
N ASP A 61 2.04 -2.38 2.69
CA ASP A 61 3.19 -2.09 3.57
C ASP A 61 2.95 -0.92 4.53
N ASP A 62 1.71 -0.41 4.62
CA ASP A 62 1.28 0.65 5.55
C ASP A 62 -0.20 0.46 5.99
N PRO A 63 -0.72 1.24 6.97
CA PRO A 63 -2.03 0.97 7.56
C PRO A 63 -3.20 1.33 6.65
N THR A 64 -2.99 2.04 5.54
CA THR A 64 -4.06 2.67 4.74
C THR A 64 -5.08 1.63 4.28
N SER A 65 -4.62 0.48 3.80
CA SER A 65 -5.51 -0.61 3.43
C SER A 65 -6.33 -1.14 4.61
N ALA A 66 -5.74 -1.30 5.80
CA ALA A 66 -6.46 -1.73 7.00
C ALA A 66 -7.50 -0.69 7.48
N LEU A 67 -7.19 0.61 7.40
CA LEU A 67 -8.15 1.68 7.73
C LEU A 67 -9.42 1.54 6.88
N TRP A 68 -9.25 1.39 5.57
CA TRP A 68 -10.35 1.29 4.63
C TRP A 68 -11.02 -0.08 4.59
N ALA A 69 -10.29 -1.17 4.89
CA ALA A 69 -10.88 -2.49 5.10
C ALA A 69 -11.80 -2.49 6.33
N SER A 70 -11.40 -1.82 7.41
CA SER A 70 -12.23 -1.65 8.61
C SER A 70 -13.49 -0.84 8.30
N TRP A 71 -13.35 0.22 7.50
CA TRP A 71 -14.51 0.97 7.00
C TRP A 71 -15.45 0.10 6.16
N MET A 72 -14.92 -0.70 5.22
CA MET A 72 -15.73 -1.60 4.39
C MET A 72 -16.44 -2.68 5.22
N TYR A 73 -15.76 -3.23 6.23
CA TYR A 73 -16.33 -4.19 7.18
C TYR A 73 -17.55 -3.60 7.91
N HIS A 74 -17.43 -2.41 8.48
CA HIS A 74 -18.55 -1.76 9.19
C HIS A 74 -19.65 -1.34 8.22
N LYS A 75 -19.29 -0.95 7.00
CA LYS A 75 -20.25 -0.61 5.96
C LYS A 75 -21.10 -1.82 5.53
N ILE A 76 -20.49 -2.98 5.36
CA ILE A 76 -21.21 -4.23 5.06
C ILE A 76 -22.12 -4.62 6.23
N ARG A 77 -21.62 -4.50 7.47
CA ARG A 77 -22.44 -4.73 8.69
C ARG A 77 -23.66 -3.82 8.72
N ALA A 78 -23.48 -2.53 8.51
CA ALA A 78 -24.58 -1.56 8.56
C ALA A 78 -25.60 -1.79 7.43
N GLU A 79 -25.14 -2.12 6.22
CA GLU A 79 -26.01 -2.32 5.05
C GLU A 79 -26.77 -3.65 5.08
N TYR A 80 -26.14 -4.73 5.56
CA TYR A 80 -26.65 -6.09 5.39
C TYR A 80 -26.85 -6.88 6.68
N GLY A 81 -26.48 -6.34 7.84
CA GLY A 81 -26.69 -6.98 9.14
C GLY A 81 -25.73 -8.13 9.48
N TYR A 82 -24.75 -8.43 8.63
CA TYR A 82 -23.73 -9.46 8.89
C TYR A 82 -22.31 -8.89 8.84
N ARG A 83 -21.37 -9.59 9.48
CA ARG A 83 -19.95 -9.20 9.52
C ARG A 83 -19.16 -10.05 8.53
N PRO A 84 -18.52 -9.46 7.50
CA PRO A 84 -17.60 -10.21 6.66
C PRO A 84 -16.34 -10.55 7.46
N ALA A 85 -15.60 -11.58 7.04
CA ALA A 85 -14.26 -11.80 7.57
C ALA A 85 -13.30 -10.74 7.01
N VAL A 86 -12.37 -10.25 7.82
CA VAL A 86 -11.28 -9.38 7.39
C VAL A 86 -10.00 -10.20 7.32
N LEU A 87 -9.41 -10.32 6.13
CA LEU A 87 -8.16 -11.04 5.94
C LEU A 87 -7.00 -10.03 5.81
N CYS A 88 -6.13 -9.99 6.82
CA CYS A 88 -4.92 -9.17 6.78
C CYS A 88 -3.77 -9.96 6.13
N VAL A 89 -3.13 -9.37 5.12
CA VAL A 89 -2.20 -10.06 4.23
C VAL A 89 -0.86 -9.34 4.21
N GLY A 90 0.22 -10.11 4.36
CA GLY A 90 1.58 -9.61 4.25
C GLY A 90 2.53 -10.26 5.28
N GLY A 91 3.66 -10.73 4.79
CA GLY A 91 4.76 -11.23 5.60
C GLY A 91 5.72 -10.13 5.99
N LYS A 92 7.02 -10.39 5.85
CA LYS A 92 8.06 -9.38 6.04
C LYS A 92 8.62 -8.97 4.67
N GLY A 93 8.15 -7.83 4.18
CA GLY A 93 8.65 -7.16 2.98
C GLY A 93 10.03 -6.51 3.16
N LEU A 94 10.46 -5.75 2.15
CA LEU A 94 11.79 -5.16 2.05
C LEU A 94 12.13 -4.23 3.22
N LEU A 95 11.15 -3.45 3.68
CA LEU A 95 11.31 -2.46 4.74
C LEU A 95 10.94 -3.05 6.11
N SER A 96 9.78 -3.71 6.21
CA SER A 96 9.25 -4.28 7.45
C SER A 96 10.18 -5.32 8.09
N ARG A 97 10.92 -6.10 7.29
CA ARG A 97 11.94 -7.04 7.81
C ARG A 97 13.07 -6.39 8.61
N HIS A 98 13.27 -5.09 8.47
CA HIS A 98 14.30 -4.32 9.16
C HIS A 98 13.75 -3.36 10.21
N THR A 99 12.43 -3.16 10.27
CA THR A 99 11.79 -2.14 11.10
C THR A 99 10.81 -2.71 12.13
N HIS A 100 10.35 -3.96 11.95
CA HIS A 100 9.36 -4.59 12.81
C HIS A 100 9.67 -6.06 13.12
N ASP A 101 9.32 -6.47 14.33
CA ASP A 101 9.39 -7.87 14.76
C ASP A 101 8.17 -8.67 14.26
N LYS A 102 7.02 -8.00 14.10
CA LYS A 102 5.78 -8.54 13.54
C LYS A 102 5.77 -8.59 12.01
N SER A 103 4.91 -9.41 11.43
CA SER A 103 4.59 -9.37 9.99
C SER A 103 3.69 -8.17 9.66
N GLU A 104 3.63 -7.81 8.37
CA GLU A 104 2.71 -6.77 7.88
C GLU A 104 1.25 -7.13 8.19
N ALA A 105 0.84 -8.39 8.01
CA ALA A 105 -0.50 -8.87 8.34
C ALA A 105 -0.85 -8.65 9.82
N GLU A 106 0.09 -8.90 10.74
CA GLU A 106 -0.13 -8.67 12.18
C GLU A 106 -0.26 -7.18 12.50
N LEU A 107 0.53 -6.32 11.84
CA LEU A 107 0.41 -4.86 12.01
C LEU A 107 -0.92 -4.34 11.47
N LEU A 108 -1.39 -4.84 10.33
CA LEU A 108 -2.69 -4.51 9.76
C LEU A 108 -3.84 -4.98 10.68
N ARG A 109 -3.72 -6.17 11.28
CA ARG A 109 -4.68 -6.67 12.28
C ARG A 109 -4.78 -5.75 13.47
N ASP A 110 -3.66 -5.27 14.01
CA ASP A 110 -3.66 -4.33 15.15
C ASP A 110 -4.45 -3.06 14.80
N VAL A 111 -4.34 -2.56 13.57
CA VAL A 111 -5.12 -1.42 13.07
C VAL A 111 -6.61 -1.75 13.00
N CYS A 112 -6.97 -2.90 12.44
CA CYS A 112 -8.38 -3.33 12.34
C CYS A 112 -9.05 -3.48 13.72
N ILE A 113 -8.35 -4.05 14.70
CA ILE A 113 -8.86 -4.20 16.07
C ILE A 113 -9.09 -2.82 16.69
N ARG A 114 -8.15 -1.89 16.53
CA ARG A 114 -8.28 -0.51 17.02
C ARG A 114 -9.40 0.28 16.34
N LEU A 115 -9.93 -0.22 15.23
CA LEU A 115 -11.10 0.33 14.55
C LEU A 115 -12.37 -0.49 14.78
N GLY A 116 -12.39 -1.34 15.82
CA GLY A 116 -13.55 -2.12 16.25
C GLY A 116 -13.95 -3.25 15.32
N VAL A 117 -13.04 -3.74 14.47
CA VAL A 117 -13.25 -5.04 13.82
C VAL A 117 -13.13 -6.12 14.88
N SER A 118 -14.10 -7.04 14.93
CA SER A 118 -14.09 -8.14 15.89
C SER A 118 -12.86 -9.02 15.66
N PRO A 119 -12.05 -9.33 16.69
CA PRO A 119 -10.89 -10.21 16.54
C PRO A 119 -11.24 -11.59 15.96
N GLN A 120 -12.46 -12.10 16.23
CA GLN A 120 -12.96 -13.36 15.71
C GLN A 120 -13.28 -13.30 14.20
N SER A 121 -13.51 -12.10 13.67
CA SER A 121 -13.69 -11.88 12.23
C SER A 121 -12.37 -11.69 11.49
N ILE A 122 -11.22 -11.64 12.17
CA ILE A 122 -9.93 -11.35 11.52
C ILE A 122 -9.14 -12.63 11.27
N GLY A 123 -8.86 -12.92 10.00
CA GLY A 123 -7.89 -13.92 9.57
C GLY A 123 -6.52 -13.29 9.23
N LEU A 124 -5.46 -14.10 9.24
CA LEU A 124 -4.10 -13.69 8.87
C LEU A 124 -3.55 -14.53 7.72
N ALA A 125 -2.87 -13.87 6.79
CA ALA A 125 -2.03 -14.48 5.75
C ALA A 125 -0.59 -13.92 5.83
N PRO A 126 0.23 -14.33 6.82
CA PRO A 126 1.46 -13.63 7.21
C PRO A 126 2.72 -14.11 6.48
N LEU A 127 2.60 -14.90 5.41
CA LEU A 127 3.75 -15.58 4.78
C LEU A 127 4.19 -14.97 3.46
N GLY A 128 3.34 -14.16 2.81
CA GLY A 128 3.67 -13.63 1.49
C GLY A 128 4.70 -12.49 1.56
N THR A 129 5.75 -12.57 0.73
CA THR A 129 6.85 -11.59 0.70
C THR A 129 6.81 -10.68 -0.54
N ASN A 130 5.85 -10.91 -1.43
CA ASN A 130 5.60 -10.16 -2.64
C ASN A 130 4.13 -10.33 -3.07
N THR A 131 3.66 -9.54 -4.05
CA THR A 131 2.26 -9.58 -4.51
C THR A 131 1.79 -10.98 -4.91
N GLY A 132 2.59 -11.75 -5.65
CA GLY A 132 2.22 -13.12 -6.04
C GLY A 132 2.07 -14.05 -4.85
N ALA A 133 3.06 -14.05 -3.94
CA ALA A 133 3.01 -14.85 -2.72
C ALA A 133 1.84 -14.47 -1.81
N ASN A 134 1.50 -13.17 -1.72
CA ASN A 134 0.33 -12.69 -0.99
C ASN A 134 -0.97 -13.25 -1.60
N VAL A 135 -1.14 -13.18 -2.92
CA VAL A 135 -2.32 -13.72 -3.61
C VAL A 135 -2.44 -15.23 -3.42
N GLN A 136 -1.33 -15.98 -3.51
CA GLN A 136 -1.33 -17.42 -3.23
C GLN A 136 -1.72 -17.75 -1.78
N ALA A 137 -1.28 -16.93 -0.82
CA ALA A 137 -1.67 -17.10 0.57
C ALA A 137 -3.18 -16.86 0.77
N VAL A 138 -3.73 -15.82 0.13
CA VAL A 138 -5.18 -15.55 0.14
C VAL A 138 -5.97 -16.69 -0.49
N LYS A 139 -5.53 -17.19 -1.65
CA LYS A 139 -6.14 -18.31 -2.38
C LYS A 139 -6.28 -19.59 -1.54
N LYS A 140 -5.34 -19.85 -0.64
CA LYS A 140 -5.40 -21.02 0.26
C LYS A 140 -6.45 -20.88 1.37
N ILE A 141 -6.87 -19.66 1.67
CA ILE A 141 -7.78 -19.35 2.78
C ILE A 141 -9.21 -19.15 2.27
N ILE A 142 -9.38 -18.45 1.16
CA ILE A 142 -10.69 -18.11 0.61
C ILE A 142 -11.19 -19.25 -0.27
N PRO A 143 -12.33 -19.87 0.05
CA PRO A 143 -12.90 -20.91 -0.80
C PRO A 143 -13.31 -20.38 -2.18
N ALA A 144 -13.22 -21.25 -3.19
CA ALA A 144 -13.66 -20.93 -4.55
C ALA A 144 -15.13 -20.48 -4.55
N GLY A 145 -15.45 -19.49 -5.38
CA GLY A 145 -16.79 -18.92 -5.51
C GLY A 145 -17.17 -17.91 -4.43
N GLN A 146 -16.36 -17.70 -3.39
CA GLN A 146 -16.61 -16.66 -2.40
C GLN A 146 -16.21 -15.28 -2.92
N THR A 147 -16.93 -14.26 -2.45
CA THR A 147 -16.71 -12.87 -2.84
C THR A 147 -15.76 -12.19 -1.87
N ALA A 148 -14.68 -11.63 -2.41
CA ALA A 148 -13.68 -10.87 -1.66
C ALA A 148 -13.58 -9.45 -2.18
N ILE A 149 -13.66 -8.46 -1.29
CA ILE A 149 -13.35 -7.06 -1.60
C ILE A 149 -11.92 -6.76 -1.19
N TRP A 150 -11.06 -6.50 -2.16
CA TRP A 150 -9.69 -6.07 -1.96
C TRP A 150 -9.65 -4.56 -1.73
N CYS A 151 -9.37 -4.12 -0.50
CA CYS A 151 -9.12 -2.72 -0.18
C CYS A 151 -7.66 -2.39 -0.46
N ILE A 152 -7.37 -1.68 -1.54
CA ILE A 152 -6.01 -1.53 -2.05
C ILE A 152 -5.68 -0.07 -2.35
N THR A 153 -4.44 0.32 -2.06
CA THR A 153 -3.92 1.64 -2.42
C THR A 153 -3.80 1.76 -3.93
N LYS A 154 -3.96 2.99 -4.42
CA LYS A 154 -3.97 3.26 -5.87
C LYS A 154 -2.69 2.77 -6.53
N ARG A 155 -1.54 3.01 -5.89
CA ARG A 155 -0.20 2.58 -6.34
C ARG A 155 -0.03 1.07 -6.55
N GLN A 156 -0.75 0.23 -5.80
CA GLN A 156 -0.65 -1.23 -5.91
C GLN A 156 -1.76 -1.84 -6.75
N SER A 157 -2.80 -1.06 -7.05
CA SER A 157 -4.08 -1.57 -7.50
C SER A 157 -4.01 -2.42 -8.78
N LEU A 158 -3.38 -1.90 -9.84
CA LEU A 158 -3.22 -2.61 -11.10
C LEU A 158 -2.45 -3.92 -10.95
N ARG A 159 -1.29 -3.87 -10.27
CA ARG A 159 -0.43 -5.04 -10.12
C ARG A 159 -1.13 -6.14 -9.33
N THR A 160 -1.78 -5.77 -8.23
CA THR A 160 -2.51 -6.73 -7.38
C THR A 160 -3.67 -7.33 -8.15
N GLU A 161 -4.47 -6.50 -8.83
CA GLU A 161 -5.61 -6.98 -9.62
C GLU A 161 -5.20 -7.95 -10.73
N ARG A 162 -4.19 -7.60 -11.55
CA ARG A 162 -3.66 -8.50 -12.59
C ARG A 162 -3.08 -9.80 -12.03
N THR A 163 -2.50 -9.76 -10.83
CA THR A 163 -1.97 -10.94 -10.15
C THR A 163 -3.11 -11.84 -9.67
N VAL A 164 -4.14 -11.27 -9.02
CA VAL A 164 -5.33 -12.00 -8.57
C VAL A 164 -6.05 -12.65 -9.76
N ALA A 165 -6.27 -11.89 -10.84
CA ALA A 165 -6.95 -12.38 -12.02
C ALA A 165 -6.23 -13.56 -12.72
N GLN A 166 -4.91 -13.68 -12.53
CA GLN A 166 -4.10 -14.79 -13.06
C GLN A 166 -4.01 -15.96 -12.10
N GLN A 167 -3.81 -15.69 -10.82
CA GLN A 167 -3.37 -16.71 -9.85
C GLN A 167 -4.51 -17.26 -9.00
N ALA A 168 -5.58 -16.47 -8.80
CA ALA A 168 -6.75 -16.83 -8.02
C ALA A 168 -8.07 -16.48 -8.75
N PRO A 169 -8.25 -16.87 -10.03
CA PRO A 169 -9.47 -16.55 -10.80
C PRO A 169 -10.75 -17.15 -10.21
N GLU A 170 -10.64 -18.15 -9.34
CA GLU A 170 -11.76 -18.80 -8.66
C GLU A 170 -12.39 -17.96 -7.53
N ILE A 171 -11.71 -16.90 -7.07
CA ILE A 171 -12.26 -15.95 -6.09
C ILE A 171 -13.04 -14.88 -6.84
N ILE A 172 -14.28 -14.60 -6.43
CA ILE A 172 -15.08 -13.50 -6.99
C ILE A 172 -14.52 -12.19 -6.43
N SER A 173 -13.48 -11.67 -7.08
CA SER A 173 -12.73 -10.52 -6.60
C SER A 173 -13.36 -9.20 -7.04
N ARG A 174 -13.53 -8.31 -6.07
CA ARG A 174 -13.98 -6.92 -6.22
C ARG A 174 -12.94 -6.01 -5.59
N TYR A 175 -12.85 -4.79 -6.08
CA TYR A 175 -11.78 -3.87 -5.73
C TYR A 175 -12.38 -2.59 -5.16
N PHE A 176 -11.92 -2.24 -3.96
CA PHE A 176 -12.05 -0.91 -3.40
C PHE A 176 -10.69 -0.24 -3.51
N VAL A 177 -10.49 0.51 -4.59
CA VAL A 177 -9.28 1.30 -4.80
C VAL A 177 -9.43 2.61 -4.04
N ILE A 178 -8.50 2.82 -3.11
CA ILE A 178 -8.47 3.96 -2.21
C ILE A 178 -8.07 5.19 -3.02
N GLU A 179 -8.92 6.22 -3.03
CA GLU A 179 -8.62 7.46 -3.74
C GLU A 179 -7.68 8.32 -2.89
N GLU A 180 -6.50 8.57 -3.42
CA GLU A 180 -5.41 9.33 -2.80
C GLU A 180 -4.58 9.96 -3.90
N LYS A 181 -4.16 11.21 -3.71
CA LYS A 181 -3.16 11.87 -4.55
C LYS A 181 -1.79 11.24 -4.34
N LEU A 182 -0.87 11.43 -5.29
CA LEU A 182 0.49 10.90 -5.22
C LEU A 182 1.20 11.26 -3.90
N ASP A 183 1.04 12.50 -3.45
CA ASP A 183 1.64 13.01 -2.21
C ASP A 183 1.03 12.41 -0.95
N GLU A 184 -0.26 12.08 -0.99
CA GLU A 184 -0.98 11.44 0.12
C GLU A 184 -0.58 9.97 0.27
N ALA A 185 -0.30 9.30 -0.86
CA ALA A 185 0.23 7.94 -0.89
C ALA A 185 1.70 7.87 -0.45
N ALA A 186 2.46 8.97 -0.61
CA ALA A 186 3.87 9.04 -0.25
C ALA A 186 4.07 9.30 1.27
N LYS A 187 3.71 8.30 2.08
CA LYS A 187 3.71 8.42 3.55
C LYS A 187 5.08 8.14 4.17
N LEU A 188 5.23 8.55 5.42
CA LEU A 188 6.39 8.16 6.21
C LEU A 188 6.35 6.67 6.58
N MET A 189 5.15 6.16 6.85
CA MET A 189 4.94 4.80 7.35
C MET A 189 5.31 3.72 6.32
N ASN A 190 5.05 3.94 5.02
CA ASN A 190 5.55 3.09 3.92
C ASN A 190 6.97 3.49 3.44
N GLY A 191 7.59 4.50 4.06
CA GLY A 191 8.89 5.03 3.66
C GLY A 191 8.90 5.75 2.30
N LYS A 192 7.75 5.94 1.65
CA LYS A 192 7.64 6.54 0.31
C LYS A 192 7.75 8.05 0.34
N GLY A 193 7.44 8.68 1.47
CA GLY A 193 7.60 10.13 1.70
C GLY A 193 9.02 10.53 2.13
N LEU A 194 9.91 9.57 2.38
CA LEU A 194 11.30 9.86 2.75
C LEU A 194 12.14 10.25 1.54
N ALA A 195 13.21 11.02 1.76
CA ALA A 195 14.18 11.43 0.74
C ALA A 195 13.52 12.02 -0.53
N GLN A 196 12.66 13.03 -0.37
CA GLN A 196 11.99 13.71 -1.50
C GLN A 196 11.26 12.73 -2.44
N MET A 197 10.59 11.72 -1.89
CA MET A 197 9.79 10.73 -2.63
C MET A 197 10.57 9.81 -3.57
N GLU A 198 11.90 9.74 -3.46
CA GLU A 198 12.72 8.87 -4.34
C GLU A 198 12.24 7.40 -4.34
N MET A 199 11.80 6.90 -3.18
CA MET A 199 11.25 5.54 -3.07
C MET A 199 9.87 5.38 -3.69
N MET A 200 9.05 6.44 -3.69
CA MET A 200 7.80 6.46 -4.44
C MET A 200 8.09 6.43 -5.94
N PHE A 201 8.98 7.30 -6.43
CA PHE A 201 9.38 7.33 -7.83
C PHE A 201 9.96 5.98 -8.29
N HIS A 202 10.75 5.32 -7.44
CA HIS A 202 11.25 3.97 -7.70
C HIS A 202 10.14 2.93 -7.89
N GLU A 203 9.13 2.96 -7.02
CA GLU A 203 7.99 2.04 -7.09
C GLU A 203 7.18 2.27 -8.36
N ILE A 204 6.85 3.53 -8.64
CA ILE A 204 6.06 3.93 -9.82
C ILE A 204 6.80 3.60 -11.12
N ALA A 205 8.12 3.85 -11.19
CA ALA A 205 8.98 3.43 -12.30
C ALA A 205 8.97 1.91 -12.55
N GLY A 206 8.49 1.13 -11.57
CA GLY A 206 8.40 -0.31 -11.66
C GLY A 206 7.06 -0.86 -12.09
N THR A 207 6.02 -0.05 -12.15
CA THR A 207 4.66 -0.56 -12.28
C THR A 207 4.40 -1.08 -13.68
N LEU A 208 4.57 -0.24 -14.71
CA LEU A 208 4.33 -0.64 -16.11
C LEU A 208 5.24 -1.79 -16.53
N GLU A 209 6.55 -1.64 -16.31
CA GLU A 209 7.56 -2.67 -16.62
C GLU A 209 7.18 -4.05 -16.04
N ARG A 210 6.71 -4.10 -14.78
CA ARG A 210 6.38 -5.38 -14.14
C ARG A 210 5.10 -5.97 -14.70
N CYS A 211 4.10 -5.13 -15.00
CA CYS A 211 2.86 -5.60 -15.61
C CYS A 211 3.13 -6.22 -16.99
N GLU A 212 3.98 -5.58 -17.80
CA GLU A 212 4.36 -6.09 -19.12
C GLU A 212 5.26 -7.32 -19.03
N ARG A 213 6.29 -7.30 -18.18
CA ARG A 213 7.23 -8.41 -18.03
C ARG A 213 6.55 -9.69 -17.54
N TYR A 214 5.58 -9.58 -16.64
CA TYR A 214 4.93 -10.72 -16.01
C TYR A 214 3.58 -11.07 -16.63
N ALA A 215 3.18 -10.39 -17.70
CA ALA A 215 1.99 -10.71 -18.47
C ALA A 215 2.06 -12.16 -18.98
N GLY A 216 0.97 -12.91 -18.82
CA GLY A 216 0.86 -14.31 -19.23
C GLY A 216 1.58 -15.32 -18.33
N THR A 217 2.32 -14.86 -17.31
CA THR A 217 2.98 -15.73 -16.32
C THR A 217 2.33 -15.56 -14.96
N PHE A 218 2.78 -14.57 -14.18
CA PHE A 218 2.26 -14.29 -12.84
C PHE A 218 1.10 -13.30 -12.84
N GLN A 219 0.89 -12.57 -13.94
CA GLN A 219 -0.12 -11.53 -14.08
C GLN A 219 -0.87 -11.72 -15.40
N LYS A 220 -2.15 -11.37 -15.42
CA LYS A 220 -2.87 -11.24 -16.69
C LYS A 220 -2.30 -10.05 -17.48
N PRO A 221 -2.37 -10.08 -18.82
CA PRO A 221 -2.08 -8.90 -19.64
C PRO A 221 -2.95 -7.70 -19.24
N ILE A 222 -2.42 -6.50 -19.49
CA ILE A 222 -3.13 -5.22 -19.25
C ILE A 222 -3.90 -4.73 -20.49
N ASP A 223 -3.77 -5.42 -21.62
CA ASP A 223 -4.44 -5.07 -22.87
C ASP A 223 -5.96 -4.99 -22.68
N GLY A 224 -6.55 -3.91 -23.19
CA GLY A 224 -7.99 -3.62 -23.06
C GLY A 224 -8.45 -3.15 -21.68
N LEU A 225 -7.58 -3.12 -20.67
CA LEU A 225 -7.90 -2.57 -19.34
C LEU A 225 -7.51 -1.09 -19.22
N ILE A 226 -6.31 -0.75 -19.70
CA ILE A 226 -5.73 0.60 -19.63
C ILE A 226 -5.08 0.92 -20.97
N GLU A 227 -5.39 2.08 -21.52
CA GLU A 227 -4.73 2.59 -22.72
C GLU A 227 -3.36 3.20 -22.35
N ILE A 228 -2.29 2.68 -22.95
CA ILE A 228 -0.93 3.16 -22.72
C ILE A 228 -0.59 4.22 -23.76
N THR A 229 -0.83 5.48 -23.43
CA THR A 229 -0.57 6.64 -24.29
C THR A 229 0.94 6.95 -24.42
N PRO A 230 1.35 7.74 -25.43
CA PRO A 230 2.73 8.23 -25.55
C PRO A 230 3.21 8.99 -24.30
N GLU A 231 2.34 9.79 -23.68
CA GLU A 231 2.67 10.52 -22.45
C GLU A 231 3.01 9.57 -21.28
N ILE A 232 2.27 8.48 -21.13
CA ILE A 232 2.55 7.44 -20.12
C ILE A 232 3.91 6.78 -20.41
N ARG A 233 4.21 6.48 -21.69
CA ARG A 233 5.48 5.87 -22.10
C ARG A 233 6.67 6.79 -21.82
N GLU A 234 6.53 8.08 -22.13
CA GLU A 234 7.57 9.07 -21.87
C GLU A 234 7.83 9.26 -20.37
N ALA A 235 6.76 9.32 -19.57
CA ALA A 235 6.84 9.38 -18.12
C ALA A 235 7.53 8.13 -17.54
N ASP A 236 7.14 6.92 -17.98
CA ASP A 236 7.76 5.66 -17.55
C ASP A 236 9.24 5.60 -17.91
N ALA A 237 9.58 5.93 -19.16
CA ALA A 237 10.97 5.97 -19.62
C ALA A 237 11.81 6.96 -18.81
N PHE A 238 11.27 8.15 -18.53
CA PHE A 238 11.93 9.14 -17.69
C PHE A 238 12.17 8.59 -16.27
N LEU A 239 11.15 8.08 -15.58
CA LEU A 239 11.33 7.60 -14.20
C LEU A 239 12.22 6.37 -14.13
N ARG A 240 12.12 5.44 -15.09
CA ARG A 240 12.95 4.23 -15.13
C ARG A 240 14.42 4.55 -15.29
N ARG A 241 14.75 5.54 -16.12
CA ARG A 241 16.13 6.01 -16.32
C ARG A 241 16.74 6.56 -15.04
N HIS A 242 15.96 7.21 -14.18
CA HIS A 242 16.49 7.96 -13.03
C HIS A 242 16.31 7.27 -11.67
N TYR A 243 15.25 6.47 -11.48
CA TYR A 243 14.83 5.96 -10.17
C TYR A 243 14.71 4.44 -10.08
N ARG A 244 14.76 3.70 -11.19
CA ARG A 244 14.63 2.24 -11.13
C ARG A 244 15.90 1.62 -10.53
N LEU A 245 15.84 1.23 -9.26
CA LEU A 245 16.86 0.41 -8.61
C LEU A 245 16.95 -0.93 -9.34
N LYS A 246 18.09 -1.17 -10.00
CA LYS A 246 18.46 -2.47 -10.56
C LYS A 246 19.19 -3.27 -9.49
N LEU A 247 18.47 -4.19 -8.84
CA LEU A 247 19.04 -5.08 -7.84
C LEU A 247 19.65 -6.32 -8.54
N MET A 248 20.98 -6.46 -8.64
CA MET A 248 21.67 -7.77 -8.86
C MET A 248 23.06 -7.94 -8.17
N ASN A 249 23.30 -9.16 -7.68
CA ASN A 249 24.38 -9.86 -6.96
C ASN A 249 25.78 -9.22 -6.79
N LYS A 250 26.08 -8.64 -5.63
CA LYS A 250 27.42 -8.63 -4.95
C LYS A 250 27.23 -8.35 -3.44
N THR A 251 28.12 -8.89 -2.60
CA THR A 251 28.10 -8.74 -1.13
C THR A 251 28.87 -7.49 -0.69
N VAL A 252 28.35 -6.69 0.24
CA VAL A 252 29.02 -5.49 0.78
C VAL A 252 28.93 -5.44 2.31
N ARG A 253 30.02 -5.09 3.01
CA ARG A 253 30.03 -4.87 4.47
C ARG A 253 29.66 -3.43 4.83
N PHE A 254 28.80 -3.25 5.83
CA PHE A 254 28.46 -1.94 6.40
C PHE A 254 28.28 -2.02 7.92
N CYS A 255 28.79 -1.06 8.70
CA CYS A 255 28.70 -1.05 10.18
C CYS A 255 29.04 -2.39 10.86
N GLY A 256 30.09 -3.08 10.38
CA GLY A 256 30.53 -4.37 10.93
C GLY A 256 29.61 -5.57 10.61
N ARG A 257 28.55 -5.38 9.83
CA ARG A 257 27.65 -6.45 9.38
C ARG A 257 27.75 -6.65 7.87
N GLU A 258 27.74 -7.90 7.43
CA GLU A 258 27.65 -8.22 6.01
C GLU A 258 26.22 -8.05 5.53
N PHE A 259 26.06 -7.23 4.50
CA PHE A 259 24.80 -7.05 3.80
C PHE A 259 24.96 -7.62 2.40
N SER A 260 24.37 -8.79 2.15
CA SER A 260 24.13 -9.27 0.79
C SER A 260 22.99 -8.44 0.19
N VAL A 261 23.32 -7.33 -0.47
CA VAL A 261 22.34 -6.51 -1.19
C VAL A 261 22.76 -6.36 -2.65
N PRO A 262 21.86 -6.59 -3.62
CA PRO A 262 22.22 -6.67 -5.02
C PRO A 262 22.50 -5.25 -5.58
N VAL A 263 23.72 -4.94 -6.04
CA VAL A 263 24.08 -3.56 -6.42
C VAL A 263 25.01 -3.51 -7.64
N LYS A 264 24.54 -2.89 -8.73
CA LYS A 264 25.40 -2.36 -9.82
C LYS A 264 25.70 -0.85 -9.67
N ASN A 265 25.21 -0.18 -8.63
CA ASN A 265 25.36 1.27 -8.47
C ASN A 265 25.51 1.68 -7.00
N LEU A 266 26.68 2.18 -6.59
CA LEU A 266 26.96 2.66 -5.22
C LEU A 266 25.90 3.66 -4.72
N LYS A 267 25.31 4.42 -5.65
CA LYS A 267 24.19 5.34 -5.39
C LYS A 267 23.00 4.65 -4.73
N SER A 268 22.65 3.44 -5.15
CA SER A 268 21.51 2.66 -4.64
C SER A 268 21.72 2.17 -3.20
N VAL A 269 22.95 1.84 -2.81
CA VAL A 269 23.29 1.47 -1.42
C VAL A 269 23.20 2.68 -0.52
N CYS A 270 23.74 3.82 -0.96
CA CYS A 270 23.66 5.07 -0.20
C CYS A 270 22.20 5.51 -0.02
N GLN A 271 21.36 5.38 -1.05
CA GLN A 271 19.92 5.64 -0.98
C GLN A 271 19.23 4.74 0.05
N LEU A 272 19.48 3.43 0.02
CA LEU A 272 18.89 2.49 0.98
C LEU A 272 19.40 2.75 2.42
N ALA A 273 20.68 3.03 2.60
CA ALA A 273 21.27 3.33 3.90
C ALA A 273 20.70 4.64 4.49
N ASN A 274 20.54 5.67 3.66
CA ASN A 274 19.91 6.92 4.06
C ASN A 274 18.43 6.71 4.42
N LEU A 275 17.71 5.90 3.65
CA LEU A 275 16.33 5.53 3.96
C LEU A 275 16.23 4.87 5.33
N LEU A 276 17.05 3.86 5.61
CA LEU A 276 17.04 3.16 6.90
C LEU A 276 17.41 4.09 8.07
N ARG A 277 18.34 5.02 7.87
CA ARG A 277 18.66 6.06 8.88
C ARG A 277 17.48 6.99 9.12
N GLU A 278 16.82 7.45 8.07
CA GLU A 278 15.66 8.34 8.19
C GLU A 278 14.47 7.62 8.84
N VAL A 279 14.24 6.34 8.54
CA VAL A 279 13.22 5.54 9.23
C VAL A 279 13.50 5.49 10.73
N LYS A 280 14.74 5.16 11.12
CA LYS A 280 15.13 5.12 12.54
C LYS A 280 14.94 6.47 13.23
N LYS A 281 15.34 7.56 12.58
CA LYS A 281 15.22 8.94 13.09
C LYS A 281 13.76 9.36 13.27
N ASN A 282 12.86 8.92 12.40
CA ASN A 282 11.46 9.35 12.38
C ASN A 282 10.49 8.35 13.03
N ARG A 283 10.97 7.29 13.70
CA ARG A 283 10.14 6.21 14.27
C ARG A 283 9.00 6.72 15.16
N CYS A 284 9.28 7.65 16.08
CA CYS A 284 8.24 8.21 16.96
C CYS A 284 7.18 8.96 16.16
N ARG A 285 7.60 9.78 15.18
CA ARG A 285 6.70 10.53 14.30
C ARG A 285 5.80 9.62 13.47
N MET A 286 6.32 8.47 13.02
CA MET A 286 5.52 7.46 12.32
C MET A 286 4.44 6.85 13.23
N LYS A 287 4.75 6.60 14.51
CA LYS A 287 3.78 6.12 15.50
C LYS A 287 2.68 7.15 15.77
N ASP A 288 3.05 8.42 15.89
CA ASP A 288 2.10 9.52 16.10
C ASP A 288 1.19 9.69 14.88
N ALA A 289 1.77 9.63 13.67
CA ALA A 289 1.02 9.67 12.42
C ALA A 289 0.01 8.51 12.30
N LEU A 290 0.42 7.28 12.63
CA LEU A 290 -0.48 6.12 12.65
C LEU A 290 -1.65 6.33 13.61
N THR A 291 -1.36 6.80 14.82
CA THR A 291 -2.38 7.04 15.85
C THR A 291 -3.37 8.10 15.39
N TRP A 292 -2.87 9.14 14.73
CA TRP A 292 -3.70 10.19 14.15
C TRP A 292 -4.59 9.68 13.01
N GLU A 293 -4.07 8.87 12.08
CA GLU A 293 -4.86 8.29 11.00
C GLU A 293 -5.97 7.35 11.53
N ILE A 294 -5.67 6.54 12.53
CA ILE A 294 -6.65 5.66 13.19
C ILE A 294 -7.76 6.50 13.84
N ARG A 295 -7.40 7.56 14.56
CA ARG A 295 -8.38 8.46 15.17
C ARG A 295 -9.30 9.09 14.13
N ASN A 296 -8.74 9.62 13.06
CA ASN A 296 -9.52 10.23 11.98
C ASN A 296 -10.47 9.23 11.32
N MET A 297 -10.02 7.98 11.12
CA MET A 297 -10.86 6.93 10.57
C MET A 297 -11.96 6.55 11.55
N ALA A 298 -11.67 6.38 12.84
CA ALA A 298 -12.67 6.10 13.86
C ALA A 298 -13.74 7.22 13.92
N ASP A 299 -13.32 8.49 13.85
CA ASP A 299 -14.24 9.63 13.80
C ASP A 299 -15.04 9.67 12.48
N LEU A 300 -14.50 9.16 11.37
CA LEU A 300 -15.25 8.98 10.13
C LEU A 300 -16.32 7.90 10.27
N LEU A 301 -15.99 6.76 10.89
CA LEU A 301 -16.95 5.68 11.14
C LEU A 301 -18.13 6.18 11.97
N LEU A 302 -17.86 6.92 13.05
CA LEU A 302 -18.89 7.53 13.89
C LEU A 302 -19.74 8.54 13.11
N ARG A 303 -19.11 9.47 12.37
CA ARG A 303 -19.83 10.48 11.56
C ARG A 303 -20.74 9.85 10.50
N GLN A 304 -20.35 8.70 9.95
CA GLN A 304 -21.14 7.96 8.98
C GLN A 304 -22.14 6.99 9.63
N LYS A 305 -22.26 6.98 10.96
CA LYS A 305 -23.14 6.09 11.73
C LYS A 305 -22.87 4.60 11.45
N LEU A 306 -21.61 4.28 11.14
CA LEU A 306 -21.17 2.89 10.93
C LEU A 306 -20.83 2.19 12.24
N VAL A 307 -20.54 2.98 13.28
CA VAL A 307 -20.33 2.53 14.66
C VAL A 307 -21.07 3.46 15.62
N THR A 308 -21.37 2.99 16.82
CA THR A 308 -22.00 3.80 17.87
C THR A 308 -20.97 4.66 18.62
N SER A 309 -21.44 5.59 19.45
CA SER A 309 -20.57 6.39 20.32
C SER A 309 -19.83 5.49 21.32
N GLU A 310 -20.50 4.48 21.87
CA GLU A 310 -19.91 3.51 22.81
C GLU A 310 -18.84 2.66 22.11
N GLU A 311 -19.11 2.18 20.89
CA GLU A 311 -18.12 1.48 20.08
C GLU A 311 -16.92 2.37 19.75
N ARG A 312 -17.14 3.67 19.51
CA ARG A 312 -16.06 4.64 19.26
C ARG A 312 -15.21 4.89 20.50
N GLU A 313 -15.81 5.02 21.67
CA GLU A 313 -15.11 5.19 22.95
C GLU A 313 -14.24 3.96 23.26
N ALA A 314 -14.76 2.75 23.01
CA ALA A 314 -14.01 1.51 23.15
C ALA A 314 -12.79 1.41 22.22
N MET A 315 -12.77 2.14 21.09
CA MET A 315 -11.60 2.22 20.20
C MET A 315 -10.50 3.16 20.71
N ASP A 316 -10.84 4.11 21.60
CA ASP A 316 -9.89 5.07 22.20
C ASP A 316 -9.26 4.53 23.50
N ALA A 317 -9.83 3.48 24.08
CA ALA A 317 -9.32 2.77 25.27
C ALA A 317 -8.12 1.86 24.94
#